data_AF-A0A1B8CRX2-F1
#
_entry.id   AF-A0A1B8CRX2-F1
#
_cell.length_a   1.000
_cell.length_b   1.000
_cell.length_c   1.000
_cell.angle_alpha   90.00
_cell.angle_beta   90.00
_cell.angle_gamma   90.00
#
_symmetry.space_group_name_H-M   'P 1'
#
loop_
_entity.id
_entity.type
_entity.pdbx_description
1 polymer ?
#
loop_
_entity_poly.entity_id
_entity_poly.type
_entity_poly.pdbx_seq_one_letter_code
_entity_poly.pdbx_strand_id
1 'polypeptide(L)'
;MKLQPVLKAMVAFAANREFEKRPSKYRLQVAEKQHGAITLTPLFVGVSAAFTDDEPNVAVVAIAVHDSVYLHDFTVHNVPLPTPRDSTDPIADFVVESLRKYQKKSLCKYIGGGLPVDLERVSPSLCSRLWSELDLVPLSLWPDQEGSEKDMEDSMARKSITAFGPNLSPLLQVGYRGIVQIDAGFRAHMHMLEDYQKTCQAVTWDAMLHYAAKLKEKKTKIAFFSSTPQGGGVALMRHALVRFARTVDVDLRWYVPKPKPGVFRVTKTIHNILQGVAEPGVRISEEEKASVDGWITEHAE
;
A
#
# COMPACT_ATOMS: atom_id res chain seq x y z
N MET A 1 32.96 21.81 -26.67
CA MET A 1 33.44 20.64 -25.90
C MET A 1 32.71 20.66 -24.56
N LYS A 2 31.53 20.03 -24.51
CA LYS A 2 30.58 20.10 -23.38
C LYS A 2 31.01 19.06 -22.33
N LEU A 3 31.56 19.51 -21.21
CA LEU A 3 31.68 18.67 -20.02
C LEU A 3 30.27 18.31 -19.52
N GLN A 4 29.99 17.01 -19.49
CA GLN A 4 28.67 16.42 -19.28
C GLN A 4 28.14 16.59 -17.84
N PRO A 5 26.80 16.54 -17.66
CA PRO A 5 26.11 16.49 -16.35
C PRO A 5 26.54 15.33 -15.43
N VAL A 6 27.31 14.38 -15.96
CA VAL A 6 27.82 13.14 -15.32
C VAL A 6 28.66 13.44 -14.08
N LEU A 7 29.45 14.53 -14.07
CA LEU A 7 30.29 14.87 -12.92
C LEU A 7 29.48 15.42 -11.74
N LYS A 8 28.31 16.04 -11.98
CA LYS A 8 27.45 16.56 -10.89
C LYS A 8 26.69 15.47 -10.15
N ALA A 9 26.32 14.38 -10.83
CA ALA A 9 25.62 13.25 -10.20
C ALA A 9 26.58 12.41 -9.33
N MET A 10 27.83 12.21 -9.76
CA MET A 10 28.84 11.50 -8.96
C MET A 10 29.28 12.29 -7.73
N VAL A 11 29.31 13.62 -7.80
CA VAL A 11 29.55 14.48 -6.63
C VAL A 11 28.33 14.51 -5.69
N ALA A 12 27.11 14.34 -6.20
CA ALA A 12 25.88 14.26 -5.40
C ALA A 12 25.66 12.90 -4.72
N PHE A 13 26.22 11.80 -5.26
CA PHE A 13 26.28 10.51 -4.57
C PHE A 13 27.31 10.48 -3.44
N ALA A 14 28.32 11.37 -3.49
CA ALA A 14 29.37 11.49 -2.47
C ALA A 14 29.09 12.57 -1.41
N ALA A 15 28.01 13.35 -1.55
CA ALA A 15 27.67 14.44 -0.64
C ALA A 15 26.18 14.41 -0.35
N ASN A 16 25.81 14.16 0.90
CA ASN A 16 24.44 14.22 1.42
C ASN A 16 23.64 15.35 0.74
N ARG A 17 22.69 14.98 -0.12
CA ARG A 17 21.86 15.92 -0.86
C ARG A 17 20.52 16.00 -0.17
N GLU A 18 20.14 17.21 0.23
CA GLU A 18 18.82 17.50 0.80
C GLU A 18 17.79 17.88 -0.27
N PHE A 19 16.51 17.83 0.09
CA PHE A 19 15.41 18.33 -0.75
C PHE A 19 15.55 19.83 -1.05
N GLU A 20 15.76 20.18 -2.31
CA GLU A 20 16.07 21.55 -2.73
C GLU A 20 14.82 22.38 -3.09
N LYS A 21 13.73 21.71 -3.47
CA LYS A 21 12.56 22.41 -3.99
C LYS A 21 11.89 23.21 -2.89
N ARG A 22 11.60 24.47 -3.21
CA ARG A 22 10.89 25.39 -2.31
C ARG A 22 9.40 25.38 -2.65
N PRO A 23 8.52 25.35 -1.65
CA PRO A 23 7.09 25.53 -1.88
C PRO A 23 6.83 26.88 -2.55
N SER A 24 5.76 26.95 -3.35
CA SER A 24 5.31 28.22 -3.91
C SER A 24 4.93 29.18 -2.79
N LYS A 25 5.58 30.36 -2.74
CA LYS A 25 5.30 31.41 -1.73
C LYS A 25 3.83 31.82 -1.72
N TYR A 26 3.19 31.83 -2.89
CA TYR A 26 1.77 32.13 -3.02
C TYR A 26 0.90 31.10 -2.27
N ARG A 27 1.23 29.80 -2.38
CA ARG A 27 0.47 28.74 -1.70
C ARG A 27 0.59 28.82 -0.18
N LEU A 28 1.78 29.14 0.33
CA LEU A 28 2.00 29.34 1.77
C LEU A 28 1.16 30.51 2.29
N GLN A 29 1.12 31.63 1.56
CA GLN A 29 0.29 32.79 1.94
C GLN A 29 -1.20 32.47 1.90
N VAL A 30 -1.67 31.68 0.93
CA VAL A 30 -3.07 31.23 0.90
C VAL A 30 -3.37 30.29 2.06
N ALA A 31 -2.46 29.38 2.41
CA ALA A 31 -2.60 28.48 3.56
C ALA A 31 -2.73 29.24 4.88
N GLU A 32 -1.89 30.27 5.09
CA GLU A 32 -1.96 31.15 6.25
C GLU A 32 -3.28 31.92 6.31
N LYS A 33 -3.74 32.47 5.17
CA LYS A 33 -5.01 33.23 5.10
C LYS A 33 -6.25 32.36 5.28
N GLN A 34 -6.20 31.09 4.89
CA GLN A 34 -7.33 30.16 4.96
C GLN A 34 -7.26 29.22 6.17
N HIS A 35 -6.43 29.53 7.17
CA HIS A 35 -6.26 28.72 8.39
C HIS A 35 -6.02 27.22 8.11
N GLY A 36 -5.30 26.89 7.03
CA GLY A 36 -4.98 25.51 6.66
C GLY A 36 -6.02 24.80 5.77
N ALA A 37 -7.11 25.46 5.36
CA ALA A 37 -8.09 24.90 4.41
C ALA A 37 -7.59 24.95 2.95
N ILE A 38 -6.44 24.32 2.68
CA ILE A 38 -5.81 24.28 1.36
C ILE A 38 -5.79 22.87 0.77
N THR A 39 -5.96 22.78 -0.54
CA THR A 39 -5.77 21.54 -1.28
C THR A 39 -4.29 21.14 -1.25
N LEU A 40 -4.01 20.00 -0.60
CA LEU A 40 -2.68 19.39 -0.57
C LEU A 40 -2.35 18.81 -1.96
N THR A 41 -1.08 18.88 -2.34
CA THR A 41 -0.63 18.25 -3.59
C THR A 41 -0.41 16.76 -3.36
N PRO A 42 -1.08 15.87 -4.12
CA PRO A 42 -0.83 14.44 -4.05
C PRO A 42 0.54 14.12 -4.66
N LEU A 43 1.36 13.37 -3.95
CA LEU A 43 2.68 12.93 -4.40
C LEU A 43 2.87 11.43 -4.13
N PHE A 44 3.76 10.82 -4.90
CA PHE A 44 4.23 9.46 -4.73
C PHE A 44 5.68 9.46 -4.30
N VAL A 45 6.11 8.40 -3.62
CA VAL A 45 7.46 8.27 -3.09
C VAL A 45 8.12 7.03 -3.66
N GLY A 46 9.41 7.11 -3.96
CA GLY A 46 10.24 5.94 -4.15
C GLY A 46 11.37 5.99 -3.16
N VAL A 47 11.69 4.84 -2.56
CA VAL A 47 12.81 4.71 -1.62
C VAL A 47 13.73 3.61 -2.13
N SER A 48 15.03 3.85 -2.13
CA SER A 48 16.05 2.84 -2.42
C SER A 48 17.15 2.92 -1.36
N ALA A 49 17.83 1.81 -1.11
CA ALA A 49 19.03 1.80 -0.30
C ALA A 49 20.09 0.91 -0.97
N ALA A 50 21.32 1.41 -1.02
CA ALA A 50 22.48 0.67 -1.50
C ALA A 50 23.51 0.52 -0.37
N PHE A 51 24.25 -0.60 -0.40
CA PHE A 51 25.32 -0.90 0.55
C PHE A 51 26.60 -0.99 -0.24
N THR A 52 27.65 -0.31 0.20
CA THR A 52 28.97 -0.38 -0.42
C THR A 52 29.80 -1.46 0.27
N ASP A 53 30.60 -2.20 -0.51
CA ASP A 53 31.48 -3.24 0.03
C ASP A 53 32.56 -2.66 0.97
N ASP A 54 32.94 -1.40 0.74
CA ASP A 54 33.96 -0.69 1.53
C ASP A 54 33.46 -0.25 2.92
N GLU A 55 32.15 0.05 3.05
CA GLU A 55 31.53 0.50 4.31
C GLU A 55 30.18 -0.21 4.55
N PRO A 56 30.19 -1.50 4.93
CA PRO A 56 28.96 -2.31 5.05
C PRO A 56 28.00 -1.83 6.15
N ASN A 57 28.49 -0.96 7.05
CA ASN A 57 27.72 -0.36 8.13
C ASN A 57 27.10 1.00 7.74
N VAL A 58 27.21 1.41 6.48
CA VAL A 58 26.61 2.64 5.98
C VAL A 58 25.69 2.29 4.81
N ALA A 59 24.41 2.67 4.95
CA ALA A 59 23.42 2.54 3.90
C ALA A 59 23.31 3.88 3.16
N VAL A 60 23.50 3.88 1.84
CA VAL A 60 23.18 5.04 1.01
C VAL A 60 21.69 4.99 0.70
N VAL A 61 20.90 5.82 1.38
CA VAL A 61 19.44 5.84 1.23
C VAL A 61 19.04 7.01 0.34
N ALA A 62 18.32 6.71 -0.74
CA ALA A 62 17.76 7.71 -1.65
C ALA A 62 16.23 7.70 -1.59
N ILE A 63 15.65 8.90 -1.62
CA ILE A 63 14.21 9.11 -1.62
C ILE A 63 13.86 10.04 -2.77
N ALA A 64 13.07 9.56 -3.73
CA ALA A 64 12.46 10.37 -4.78
C ALA A 64 11.01 10.68 -4.43
N VAL A 65 10.60 11.92 -4.69
CA VAL A 65 9.22 12.36 -4.61
C VAL A 65 8.76 12.71 -6.02
N HIS A 66 7.66 12.11 -6.45
CA HIS A 66 7.16 12.21 -7.81
C HIS A 66 5.71 12.70 -7.79
N ASP A 67 5.29 13.48 -8.78
CA ASP A 67 3.86 13.64 -9.06
C ASP A 67 3.38 12.48 -9.95
N SER A 68 2.27 12.60 -10.70
CA SER A 68 1.84 11.51 -11.59
C SER A 68 2.73 11.36 -12.84
N VAL A 69 3.58 12.34 -13.17
CA VAL A 69 4.30 12.43 -14.45
C VAL A 69 5.79 12.79 -14.28
N TYR A 70 6.13 13.66 -13.34
CA TYR A 70 7.47 14.21 -13.18
C TYR A 70 8.06 13.97 -11.79
N LEU A 71 9.38 13.75 -11.77
CA LEU A 71 10.18 13.82 -10.56
C LEU A 71 10.06 15.22 -9.97
N HIS A 72 9.56 15.29 -8.75
CA HIS A 72 9.28 16.54 -8.07
C HIS A 72 10.49 17.03 -7.28
N ASP A 73 11.11 16.16 -6.49
CA ASP A 73 12.32 16.43 -5.69
C ASP A 73 12.98 15.11 -5.27
N PHE A 74 14.23 15.13 -4.83
CA PHE A 74 14.89 13.96 -4.27
C PHE A 74 15.96 14.30 -3.23
N THR A 75 16.29 13.33 -2.38
CA THR A 75 17.30 13.42 -1.33
C THR A 75 18.11 12.13 -1.28
N VAL A 76 19.39 12.24 -0.94
CA VAL A 76 20.31 11.10 -0.82
C VAL A 76 21.16 11.32 0.42
N HIS A 77 21.19 10.36 1.34
CA HIS A 77 21.99 10.45 2.55
C HIS A 77 22.64 9.11 2.92
N ASN A 78 23.81 9.23 3.54
CA ASN A 78 24.49 8.12 4.17
C ASN A 78 23.93 7.92 5.59
N VAL A 79 23.27 6.78 5.81
CA VAL A 79 22.66 6.41 7.09
C VAL A 79 23.56 5.37 7.76
N PRO A 80 24.20 5.70 8.90
CA PRO A 80 24.99 4.74 9.65
C PRO A 80 24.08 3.72 10.33
N LEU A 81 24.48 2.45 10.26
CA LEU A 81 23.80 1.33 10.89
C LEU A 81 24.55 0.91 12.16
N PRO A 82 23.84 0.64 13.27
CA PRO A 82 24.45 0.22 14.51
C PRO A 82 25.19 -1.12 14.35
N THR A 83 26.35 -1.22 14.98
CA THR A 83 27.17 -2.44 15.04
C THR A 83 27.49 -2.78 16.50
N PRO A 84 26.94 -3.87 17.07
CA PRO A 84 26.05 -4.86 16.44
C PRO A 84 24.68 -4.27 16.08
N ARG A 85 23.99 -4.87 15.10
CA ARG A 85 22.61 -4.49 14.77
C ARG A 85 21.74 -4.64 16.03
N ASP A 86 21.08 -3.56 16.40
CA ASP A 86 20.12 -3.55 17.50
C ASP A 86 18.68 -3.63 16.95
N SER A 87 17.68 -3.37 17.80
CA SER A 87 16.27 -3.31 17.39
C SER A 87 15.86 -1.98 16.75
N THR A 88 16.81 -1.06 16.51
CA THR A 88 16.51 0.21 15.86
C THR A 88 16.47 0.04 14.35
N ASP A 89 15.76 0.93 13.68
CA ASP A 89 15.66 0.94 12.22
C ASP A 89 16.04 2.33 11.70
N PRO A 90 17.36 2.64 11.61
CA PRO A 90 17.84 3.96 11.25
C PRO A 90 17.39 4.40 9.84
N ILE A 91 17.22 3.44 8.92
CA ILE A 91 16.70 3.71 7.58
C ILE A 91 15.26 4.17 7.67
N ALA A 92 14.41 3.47 8.44
CA ALA A 92 13.03 3.88 8.65
C ALA A 92 12.95 5.25 9.34
N ASP A 93 13.77 5.50 10.37
CA ASP A 93 13.83 6.79 11.06
C ASP A 93 14.17 7.92 10.09
N PHE A 94 15.24 7.76 9.31
CA PHE A 94 15.67 8.75 8.32
C PHE A 94 14.59 9.03 7.28
N VAL A 95 14.00 7.99 6.69
CA VAL A 95 12.99 8.14 5.62
C VAL A 95 11.73 8.81 6.15
N VAL A 96 11.20 8.35 7.28
CA VAL A 96 9.97 8.91 7.88
C VAL A 96 10.19 10.35 8.31
N GLU A 97 11.33 10.67 8.93
CA GLU A 97 11.64 12.04 9.34
C GLU A 97 11.80 12.98 8.13
N SER A 98 12.51 12.53 7.09
CA SER A 98 12.74 13.30 5.86
C SER A 98 11.43 13.60 5.14
N LEU A 99 10.56 12.60 4.96
CA LEU A 99 9.25 12.78 4.36
C LEU A 99 8.33 13.64 5.22
N ARG A 100 8.34 13.48 6.55
CA ARG A 100 7.55 14.33 7.46
C ARG A 100 7.98 15.80 7.38
N LYS A 101 9.29 16.07 7.34
CA LYS A 101 9.85 17.43 7.16
C LYS A 101 9.40 18.00 5.81
N TYR A 102 9.51 17.21 4.75
CA TYR A 102 9.09 17.62 3.41
C TYR A 102 7.59 17.90 3.32
N GLN A 103 6.75 17.04 3.91
CA GLN A 103 5.29 17.19 3.94
C GLN A 103 4.87 18.53 4.58
N LYS A 104 5.47 18.87 5.72
CA LYS A 104 5.21 20.14 6.42
C LYS A 104 5.68 21.35 5.61
N LYS A 105 6.87 21.26 4.98
CA LYS A 105 7.45 22.33 4.16
C LYS A 105 6.66 22.55 2.88
N SER A 106 6.28 21.49 2.19
CA SER A 106 5.73 21.52 0.83
C SER A 106 4.21 21.45 0.75
N LEU A 107 3.52 21.25 1.89
CA LEU A 107 2.05 21.15 1.98
C LEU A 107 1.50 20.10 0.98
N CYS A 108 2.09 18.91 1.02
CA CYS A 108 1.73 17.78 0.18
C CYS A 108 1.08 16.65 0.98
N LYS A 109 0.50 15.69 0.27
CA LYS A 109 0.01 14.43 0.82
C LYS A 109 0.60 13.29 0.00
N TYR A 110 1.24 12.34 0.66
CA TYR A 110 1.70 11.13 0.00
C TYR A 110 0.53 10.16 -0.19
N ILE A 111 0.45 9.56 -1.37
CA ILE A 111 -0.61 8.61 -1.72
C ILE A 111 -0.10 7.18 -1.59
N GLY A 112 1.03 6.90 -2.22
CA GLY A 112 1.70 5.61 -2.16
C GLY A 112 3.19 5.75 -2.42
N GLY A 113 3.92 4.68 -2.15
CA GLY A 113 5.33 4.66 -2.49
C GLY A 113 5.89 3.28 -2.74
N GLY A 114 6.86 3.21 -3.64
CA GLY A 114 7.53 1.98 -4.04
C GLY A 114 8.83 1.79 -3.28
N LEU A 115 9.09 0.56 -2.87
CA LEU A 115 10.32 0.14 -2.20
C LEU A 115 10.79 -1.19 -2.80
N PRO A 116 12.10 -1.40 -3.00
CA PRO A 116 12.63 -2.70 -3.39
C PRO A 116 12.33 -3.75 -2.34
N VAL A 117 11.97 -4.96 -2.77
CA VAL A 117 11.70 -6.09 -1.85
C VAL A 117 12.87 -6.40 -0.90
N ASP A 118 14.10 -6.17 -1.35
CA ASP A 118 15.30 -6.42 -0.55
C ASP A 118 15.47 -5.39 0.57
N LEU A 119 14.91 -4.18 0.40
CA LEU A 119 14.94 -3.14 1.43
C LEU A 119 14.15 -3.55 2.67
N GLU A 120 13.07 -4.32 2.51
CA GLU A 120 12.26 -4.81 3.63
C GLU A 120 13.03 -5.76 4.54
N ARG A 121 14.07 -6.44 4.02
CA ARG A 121 14.92 -7.31 4.82
C ARG A 121 15.88 -6.52 5.70
N VAL A 122 16.27 -5.33 5.27
CA VAL A 122 17.19 -4.48 6.02
C VAL A 122 16.43 -3.55 6.97
N SER A 123 15.26 -3.07 6.54
CA SER A 123 14.44 -2.10 7.24
C SER A 123 13.01 -2.65 7.37
N PRO A 124 12.78 -3.63 8.27
CA PRO A 124 11.49 -4.31 8.37
C PRO A 124 10.36 -3.40 8.88
N SER A 125 10.68 -2.33 9.62
CA SER A 125 9.67 -1.43 10.19
C SER A 125 9.24 -0.33 9.22
N LEU A 126 10.01 -0.07 8.16
CA LEU A 126 9.80 1.05 7.25
C LEU A 126 8.40 1.07 6.65
N CYS A 127 7.95 -0.02 6.02
CA CYS A 127 6.64 -0.05 5.36
C CYS A 127 5.49 0.21 6.35
N SER A 128 5.51 -0.42 7.53
CA SER A 128 4.52 -0.18 8.58
C SER A 128 4.52 1.28 9.07
N ARG A 129 5.69 1.88 9.24
CA ARG A 129 5.81 3.28 9.66
C ARG A 129 5.38 4.26 8.59
N LEU A 130 5.69 4.01 7.31
CA LEU A 130 5.18 4.83 6.20
C LEU A 130 3.64 4.88 6.21
N TRP A 131 2.98 3.74 6.48
CA TRP A 131 1.54 3.68 6.61
C TRP A 131 1.03 4.38 7.88
N SER A 132 1.50 3.96 9.06
CA SER A 132 0.97 4.44 10.34
C SER A 132 1.31 5.91 10.66
N GLU A 133 2.47 6.40 10.23
CA GLU A 133 2.96 7.74 10.57
C GLU A 133 2.72 8.80 9.48
N LEU A 134 2.63 8.40 8.21
CA LEU A 134 2.47 9.31 7.07
C LEU A 134 1.19 9.05 6.26
N ASP A 135 0.49 7.94 6.53
CA ASP A 135 -0.67 7.48 5.75
C ASP A 135 -0.32 7.45 4.25
N LEU A 136 0.82 6.79 3.98
CA LEU A 136 1.38 6.49 2.67
C LEU A 136 1.29 4.98 2.47
N VAL A 137 0.66 4.51 1.40
CA VAL A 137 0.56 3.07 1.10
C VAL A 137 1.89 2.54 0.55
N PRO A 138 2.67 1.77 1.34
CA PRO A 138 3.95 1.23 0.86
C PRO A 138 3.69 0.06 -0.10
N LEU A 139 4.49 -0.06 -1.15
CA LEU A 139 4.45 -1.14 -2.12
C LEU A 139 5.84 -1.75 -2.25
N SER A 140 5.95 -3.02 -1.87
CA SER A 140 7.14 -3.84 -2.08
C SER A 140 7.15 -4.31 -3.53
N LEU A 141 8.16 -3.85 -4.29
CA LEU A 141 8.24 -3.99 -5.75
C LEU A 141 9.59 -4.56 -6.15
N TRP A 142 9.57 -5.36 -7.22
CA TRP A 142 10.80 -5.86 -7.81
C TRP A 142 11.48 -4.78 -8.66
N PRO A 143 12.80 -4.56 -8.51
CA PRO A 143 13.60 -3.76 -9.42
C PRO A 143 13.46 -4.20 -10.88
N ASP A 144 13.68 -3.27 -11.82
CA ASP A 144 13.78 -3.65 -13.23
C ASP A 144 15.10 -4.36 -13.48
N GLN A 145 15.10 -5.45 -14.25
CA GLN A 145 16.32 -6.18 -14.58
C GLN A 145 17.25 -5.41 -15.53
N GLU A 146 16.73 -4.41 -16.26
CA GLU A 146 17.45 -3.64 -17.27
C GLU A 146 17.83 -2.22 -16.80
N GLY A 147 17.41 -1.80 -15.61
CA GLY A 147 17.73 -0.49 -15.06
C GLY A 147 19.08 -0.50 -14.36
N SER A 148 19.94 0.49 -14.65
CA SER A 148 21.09 0.73 -13.78
C SER A 148 20.59 1.09 -12.38
N GLU A 149 21.23 0.57 -11.33
CA GLU A 149 20.93 0.87 -9.91
C GLU A 149 20.89 2.38 -9.58
N LYS A 150 21.38 3.23 -10.48
CA LYS A 150 21.62 4.66 -10.33
C LYS A 150 20.37 5.54 -10.14
N ASP A 151 19.18 5.08 -10.52
CA ASP A 151 17.90 5.83 -10.39
C ASP A 151 16.78 4.93 -9.84
N MET A 152 17.14 4.01 -8.93
CA MET A 152 16.22 2.99 -8.41
C MET A 152 14.99 3.62 -7.74
N GLU A 153 15.19 4.66 -6.94
CA GLU A 153 14.12 5.37 -6.23
C GLU A 153 13.13 6.02 -7.21
N ASP A 154 13.59 6.60 -8.32
CA ASP A 154 12.70 7.15 -9.35
C ASP A 154 11.87 6.05 -10.02
N SER A 155 12.50 4.93 -10.39
CA SER A 155 11.78 3.77 -10.95
C SER A 155 10.74 3.23 -9.96
N MET A 156 11.09 3.10 -8.68
CA MET A 156 10.18 2.65 -7.64
C MET A 156 8.98 3.58 -7.46
N ALA A 157 9.21 4.91 -7.46
CA ALA A 157 8.14 5.90 -7.42
C ALA A 157 7.19 5.71 -8.61
N ARG A 158 7.72 5.64 -9.83
CA ARG A 158 6.92 5.47 -11.07
C ARG A 158 6.14 4.17 -11.11
N LYS A 159 6.74 3.06 -10.67
CA LYS A 159 6.05 1.77 -10.57
C LYS A 159 4.92 1.83 -9.56
N SER A 160 5.13 2.49 -8.41
CA SER A 160 4.09 2.62 -7.39
C SER A 160 2.86 3.35 -7.93
N ILE A 161 3.02 4.37 -8.78
CA ILE A 161 1.92 5.14 -9.40
C ILE A 161 0.97 4.21 -10.17
N THR A 162 1.50 3.19 -10.85
CA THR A 162 0.69 2.25 -11.66
C THR A 162 -0.29 1.42 -10.83
N ALA A 163 -0.11 1.36 -9.51
CA ALA A 163 -1.01 0.65 -8.60
C ALA A 163 -2.26 1.47 -8.21
N PHE A 164 -2.35 2.74 -8.62
CA PHE A 164 -3.43 3.65 -8.24
C PHE A 164 -4.26 4.09 -9.45
N GLY A 165 -5.57 4.23 -9.24
CA GLY A 165 -6.48 4.72 -10.27
C GLY A 165 -6.53 6.26 -10.35
N PRO A 166 -7.35 6.81 -11.26
CA PRO A 166 -7.50 8.27 -11.45
C PRO A 166 -7.91 9.04 -10.19
N ASN A 167 -8.64 8.38 -9.28
CA ASN A 167 -9.06 8.95 -8.01
C ASN A 167 -8.01 8.76 -6.88
N LEU A 168 -6.77 8.40 -7.24
CA LEU A 168 -5.67 8.15 -6.30
C LEU A 168 -5.97 7.06 -5.26
N SER A 169 -6.93 6.18 -5.58
CA SER A 169 -7.26 5.01 -4.78
C SER A 169 -6.51 3.79 -5.32
N PRO A 170 -6.00 2.90 -4.45
CA PRO A 170 -5.41 1.65 -4.90
C PRO A 170 -6.36 0.87 -5.82
N LEU A 171 -5.82 0.35 -6.91
CA LEU A 171 -6.59 -0.43 -7.87
C LEU A 171 -7.00 -1.77 -7.27
N LEU A 172 -8.30 -2.05 -7.31
CA LEU A 172 -8.83 -3.34 -6.92
C LEU A 172 -8.46 -4.39 -7.97
N GLN A 173 -7.86 -5.49 -7.52
CA GLN A 173 -7.38 -6.56 -8.39
C GLN A 173 -8.13 -7.86 -8.10
N VAL A 174 -8.73 -8.43 -9.14
CA VAL A 174 -9.34 -9.77 -9.11
C VAL A 174 -8.55 -10.64 -10.07
N GLY A 175 -7.91 -11.66 -9.53
CA GLY A 175 -7.10 -12.61 -10.28
C GLY A 175 -7.93 -13.72 -10.93
N TYR A 176 -7.21 -14.72 -11.45
CA TYR A 176 -7.80 -15.90 -12.06
C TYR A 176 -8.78 -16.60 -11.10
N ARG A 177 -9.90 -17.11 -11.65
CA ARG A 177 -11.01 -17.72 -10.90
C ARG A 177 -11.59 -16.85 -9.78
N GLY A 178 -11.55 -15.53 -9.96
CA GLY A 178 -12.22 -14.61 -9.05
C GLY A 178 -11.50 -14.39 -7.73
N ILE A 179 -10.26 -14.84 -7.56
CA ILE A 179 -9.52 -14.61 -6.32
C ILE A 179 -9.26 -13.10 -6.13
N VAL A 180 -9.61 -12.56 -4.97
CA VAL A 180 -9.34 -11.16 -4.66
C VAL A 180 -7.88 -11.01 -4.26
N GLN A 181 -7.14 -10.19 -5.01
CA GLN A 181 -5.73 -9.88 -4.76
C GLN A 181 -5.65 -8.75 -3.72
N ILE A 182 -5.89 -9.12 -2.45
CA ILE A 182 -5.78 -8.24 -1.29
C ILE A 182 -4.45 -7.49 -1.31
N ASP A 183 -4.44 -6.19 -1.00
CA ASP A 183 -3.22 -5.38 -0.88
C ASP A 183 -2.33 -5.44 -2.13
N ALA A 184 -2.96 -5.34 -3.31
CA ALA A 184 -2.30 -5.50 -4.61
C ALA A 184 -1.57 -6.84 -4.77
N GLY A 185 -2.15 -7.93 -4.25
CA GLY A 185 -1.54 -9.26 -4.22
C GLY A 185 -0.49 -9.41 -3.13
N PHE A 186 -0.75 -8.81 -1.97
CA PHE A 186 0.16 -8.73 -0.82
C PHE A 186 1.48 -8.05 -1.14
N ARG A 187 1.48 -7.07 -2.05
CA ARG A 187 2.63 -6.18 -2.26
C ARG A 187 2.57 -4.97 -1.35
N ALA A 188 1.38 -4.58 -0.88
CA ALA A 188 1.24 -3.48 0.06
C ALA A 188 1.38 -3.95 1.51
N HIS A 189 2.61 -3.89 2.04
CA HIS A 189 2.93 -4.31 3.41
C HIS A 189 2.68 -3.18 4.42
N MET A 190 1.42 -2.95 4.77
CA MET A 190 1.04 -1.82 5.64
C MET A 190 1.23 -2.04 7.15
N HIS A 191 1.34 -3.29 7.61
CA HIS A 191 1.34 -3.60 9.04
C HIS A 191 2.30 -4.77 9.33
N MET A 192 2.97 -4.70 10.47
CA MET A 192 3.68 -5.83 11.06
C MET A 192 2.76 -6.55 12.06
N LEU A 193 3.18 -7.74 12.51
CA LEU A 193 2.42 -8.53 13.48
C LEU A 193 2.27 -7.77 14.81
N GLU A 194 3.33 -7.09 15.22
CA GLU A 194 3.41 -6.29 16.46
C GLU A 194 2.42 -5.13 16.44
N ASP A 195 2.11 -4.59 15.26
CA ASP A 195 1.15 -3.50 15.13
C ASP A 195 -0.26 -3.96 15.46
N TYR A 196 -0.64 -5.18 15.05
CA TYR A 196 -1.91 -5.79 15.44
C TYR A 196 -1.96 -6.08 16.94
N GLN A 197 -0.87 -6.60 17.51
CA GLN A 197 -0.80 -6.91 18.94
C GLN A 197 -1.10 -5.68 19.79
N LYS A 198 -0.58 -4.50 19.43
CA LYS A 198 -0.81 -3.23 20.14
C LYS A 198 -2.28 -2.76 20.12
N THR A 199 -3.12 -3.29 19.22
CA THR A 199 -4.53 -2.87 19.10
C THR A 199 -5.47 -3.57 20.09
N CYS A 200 -5.00 -4.59 20.82
CA CYS A 200 -5.84 -5.37 21.73
C CYS A 200 -5.12 -5.74 23.02
N GLN A 201 -5.89 -6.23 23.99
CA GLN A 201 -5.33 -6.72 25.25
C GLN A 201 -4.65 -8.08 25.04
N ALA A 202 -3.64 -8.38 25.88
CA ALA A 202 -2.88 -9.63 25.81
C ALA A 202 -3.77 -10.88 25.79
N VAL A 203 -4.81 -10.93 26.62
CA VAL A 203 -5.74 -12.07 26.67
C VAL A 203 -6.44 -12.32 25.32
N THR A 204 -6.85 -11.25 24.62
CA THR A 204 -7.48 -11.35 23.30
C THR A 204 -6.47 -11.81 22.25
N TRP A 205 -5.24 -11.27 22.31
CA TRP A 205 -4.15 -11.64 21.42
C TRP A 205 -3.78 -13.12 21.56
N ASP A 206 -3.60 -13.58 22.80
CA ASP A 206 -3.24 -14.96 23.12
C ASP A 206 -4.33 -15.94 22.68
N ALA A 207 -5.60 -15.60 22.91
CA ALA A 207 -6.73 -16.40 22.43
C ALA A 207 -6.74 -16.49 20.89
N MET A 208 -6.50 -15.38 20.19
CA MET A 208 -6.43 -15.37 18.74
C MET A 208 -5.27 -16.23 18.23
N LEU A 209 -4.06 -16.08 18.79
CA LEU A 209 -2.90 -16.89 18.40
C LEU A 209 -3.09 -18.38 18.73
N HIS A 210 -3.77 -18.72 19.82
CA HIS A 210 -4.13 -20.10 20.14
C HIS A 210 -4.95 -20.75 19.02
N TYR A 211 -6.03 -20.08 18.57
CA TYR A 211 -6.87 -20.62 17.50
C TYR A 211 -6.16 -20.60 16.14
N ALA A 212 -5.38 -19.55 15.83
CA ALA A 212 -4.57 -19.51 14.62
C ALA A 212 -3.57 -20.69 14.58
N ALA A 213 -2.89 -20.98 15.69
CA ALA A 213 -1.99 -22.13 15.80
C ALA A 213 -2.72 -23.46 15.54
N LYS A 214 -3.93 -23.64 16.10
CA LYS A 214 -4.74 -24.84 15.86
C LYS A 214 -5.18 -24.99 14.40
N LEU A 215 -5.49 -23.90 13.71
CA LEU A 215 -5.81 -23.92 12.29
C LEU A 215 -4.59 -24.34 11.45
N LYS A 216 -3.40 -23.82 11.79
CA LYS A 216 -2.14 -24.17 11.13
C LYS A 216 -1.74 -25.63 11.34
N GLU A 217 -1.82 -26.10 12.58
CA GLU A 217 -1.54 -27.51 12.95
C GLU A 217 -2.40 -28.47 12.11
N LYS A 218 -3.68 -28.14 11.94
CA LYS A 218 -4.64 -28.92 11.15
C LYS A 218 -4.55 -28.67 9.64
N LYS A 219 -3.71 -27.73 9.18
CA LYS A 219 -3.60 -27.29 7.78
C LYS A 219 -4.96 -26.89 7.19
N THR A 220 -5.79 -26.24 8.00
CA THR A 220 -7.14 -25.82 7.61
C THR A 220 -7.07 -24.75 6.52
N LYS A 221 -7.82 -24.94 5.43
CA LYS A 221 -7.99 -23.96 4.37
C LYS A 221 -9.36 -23.29 4.49
N ILE A 222 -9.37 -21.97 4.47
CA ILE A 222 -10.58 -21.15 4.61
C ILE A 222 -10.79 -20.37 3.31
N ALA A 223 -12.01 -20.38 2.79
CA ALA A 223 -12.39 -19.61 1.63
C ALA A 223 -13.62 -18.75 1.94
N PHE A 224 -13.49 -17.44 1.73
CA PHE A 224 -14.63 -16.54 1.66
C PHE A 224 -15.14 -16.46 0.23
N PHE A 225 -16.46 -16.46 0.10
CA PHE A 225 -17.15 -16.18 -1.15
C PHE A 225 -18.08 -14.99 -0.89
N SER A 226 -17.98 -13.95 -1.73
CA SER A 226 -18.92 -12.82 -1.71
C SER A 226 -19.27 -12.40 -3.13
N SER A 227 -20.26 -11.53 -3.28
CA SER A 227 -20.70 -11.05 -4.60
C SER A 227 -19.84 -9.92 -5.18
N THR A 228 -19.06 -9.24 -4.35
CA THR A 228 -18.23 -8.11 -4.78
C THR A 228 -16.96 -7.96 -3.92
N PRO A 229 -15.82 -7.60 -4.54
CA PRO A 229 -14.56 -7.28 -3.85
C PRO A 229 -14.50 -5.82 -3.34
N GLN A 230 -15.49 -5.00 -3.70
CA GLN A 230 -15.58 -3.58 -3.37
C GLN A 230 -17.01 -3.21 -3.00
N GLY A 231 -17.18 -2.31 -2.04
CA GLY A 231 -18.49 -1.90 -1.52
C GLY A 231 -18.49 -1.83 0.00
N GLY A 232 -19.64 -1.50 0.61
CA GLY A 232 -19.77 -1.23 2.05
C GLY A 232 -19.40 -2.40 2.98
N GLY A 233 -19.41 -2.12 4.29
CA GLY A 233 -19.22 -3.00 5.45
C GLY A 233 -18.45 -4.32 5.25
N VAL A 234 -19.11 -5.30 4.63
CA VAL A 234 -18.56 -6.66 4.42
C VAL A 234 -17.24 -6.64 3.67
N ALA A 235 -17.13 -5.94 2.53
CA ALA A 235 -15.89 -5.98 1.75
C ALA A 235 -14.71 -5.37 2.55
N LEU A 236 -14.95 -4.27 3.26
CA LEU A 236 -13.95 -3.63 4.14
C LEU A 236 -13.42 -4.61 5.20
N MET A 237 -14.32 -5.34 5.86
CA MET A 237 -13.95 -6.35 6.85
C MET A 237 -13.17 -7.52 6.23
N ARG A 238 -13.51 -7.94 5.01
CA ARG A 238 -12.82 -9.04 4.31
C ARG A 238 -11.39 -8.67 3.94
N HIS A 239 -11.15 -7.45 3.44
CA HIS A 239 -9.79 -6.97 3.18
C HIS A 239 -8.92 -7.04 4.45
N ALA A 240 -9.42 -6.52 5.58
CA ALA A 240 -8.69 -6.52 6.84
C ALA A 240 -8.44 -7.94 7.38
N LEU A 241 -9.43 -8.82 7.34
CA LEU A 241 -9.33 -10.18 7.89
C LEU A 241 -8.41 -11.08 7.07
N VAL A 242 -8.44 -10.98 5.73
CA VAL A 242 -7.54 -11.75 4.87
C VAL A 242 -6.10 -11.28 5.06
N ARG A 243 -5.88 -9.96 5.15
CA ARG A 243 -4.57 -9.38 5.47
C ARG A 243 -4.02 -9.91 6.79
N PHE A 244 -4.82 -9.86 7.86
CA PHE A 244 -4.43 -10.37 9.17
C PHE A 244 -4.18 -11.89 9.16
N ALA A 245 -5.03 -12.67 8.49
CA ALA A 245 -4.83 -14.12 8.40
C ALA A 245 -3.47 -14.46 7.76
N ARG A 246 -3.03 -13.69 6.76
CA ARG A 246 -1.68 -13.85 6.18
C ARG A 246 -0.56 -13.54 7.17
N THR A 247 -0.71 -12.53 8.02
CA THR A 247 0.35 -12.16 8.99
C THR A 247 0.54 -13.22 10.07
N VAL A 248 -0.51 -13.98 10.40
CA VAL A 248 -0.44 -15.11 11.36
C VAL A 248 -0.29 -16.50 10.69
N ASP A 249 -0.09 -16.53 9.37
CA ASP A 249 0.13 -17.72 8.54
C ASP A 249 -1.06 -18.70 8.47
N VAL A 250 -2.29 -18.17 8.46
CA VAL A 250 -3.53 -18.94 8.25
C VAL A 250 -3.92 -18.89 6.77
N ASP A 251 -4.14 -20.06 6.13
CA ASP A 251 -4.56 -20.17 4.72
C ASP A 251 -6.02 -19.74 4.56
N LEU A 252 -6.23 -18.44 4.41
CA LEU A 252 -7.51 -17.81 4.19
C LEU A 252 -7.49 -17.04 2.87
N ARG A 253 -8.41 -17.39 1.98
CA ARG A 253 -8.56 -16.78 0.65
C ARG A 253 -9.95 -16.21 0.47
N TRP A 254 -10.08 -15.27 -0.45
CA TRP A 254 -11.36 -14.65 -0.78
C TRP A 254 -11.59 -14.67 -2.28
N TYR A 255 -12.78 -15.10 -2.67
CA TYR A 255 -13.22 -15.23 -4.05
C TYR A 255 -14.48 -14.43 -4.29
N VAL A 256 -14.55 -13.83 -5.47
CA VAL A 256 -15.70 -13.10 -5.97
C VAL A 256 -16.00 -13.54 -7.41
N PRO A 257 -17.28 -13.74 -7.77
CA PRO A 257 -17.68 -14.05 -9.12
C PRO A 257 -17.44 -12.86 -10.05
N LYS A 258 -17.46 -13.10 -11.36
CA LYS A 258 -17.36 -12.03 -12.35
C LYS A 258 -18.59 -11.12 -12.23
N PRO A 259 -18.39 -9.79 -12.22
CA PRO A 259 -19.49 -8.86 -12.06
C PRO A 259 -20.45 -8.93 -13.25
N LYS A 260 -21.75 -9.12 -12.97
CA LYS A 260 -22.83 -9.08 -13.95
C LYS A 260 -23.89 -8.07 -13.47
N PRO A 261 -23.90 -6.83 -14.01
CA PRO A 261 -24.74 -5.73 -13.49
C PRO A 261 -26.22 -6.06 -13.34
N GLY A 262 -26.78 -6.84 -14.28
CA GLY A 262 -28.18 -7.30 -14.21
C GLY A 262 -28.46 -8.16 -12.97
N VAL A 263 -27.59 -9.13 -12.68
CA VAL A 263 -27.69 -10.01 -11.51
C VAL A 263 -27.48 -9.24 -10.21
N PHE A 264 -26.57 -8.26 -10.21
CA PHE A 264 -26.37 -7.40 -9.03
C PHE A 264 -27.65 -6.63 -8.67
N ARG A 265 -28.40 -6.11 -9.65
CA ARG A 265 -29.66 -5.42 -9.39
C ARG A 265 -30.69 -6.36 -8.77
N VAL A 266 -30.85 -7.56 -9.32
CA VAL A 266 -31.79 -8.58 -8.81
C VAL A 266 -31.43 -8.98 -7.37
N THR A 267 -30.17 -9.29 -7.10
CA THR A 267 -29.71 -9.67 -5.75
C THR A 267 -29.88 -8.54 -4.73
N LYS A 268 -29.73 -7.27 -5.15
CA LYS A 268 -30.04 -6.12 -4.30
C LYS A 268 -31.53 -5.98 -4.01
N THR A 269 -32.41 -6.26 -4.99
CA THR A 269 -33.86 -6.31 -4.76
C THR A 269 -34.21 -7.39 -3.74
N ILE A 270 -33.64 -8.59 -3.86
CA ILE A 270 -33.81 -9.69 -2.89
C ILE A 270 -33.37 -9.25 -1.49
N HIS A 271 -32.18 -8.66 -1.38
CA HIS A 271 -31.65 -8.13 -0.12
C HIS A 271 -32.61 -7.12 0.53
N ASN A 272 -33.14 -6.17 -0.25
CA ASN A 272 -34.07 -5.16 0.26
C ASN A 272 -35.42 -5.75 0.70
N ILE A 273 -35.93 -6.75 -0.02
CA ILE A 273 -37.15 -7.48 0.37
C ILE A 273 -36.92 -8.20 1.71
N LEU A 274 -35.81 -8.94 1.84
CA LEU A 274 -35.49 -9.70 3.05
C LEU A 274 -35.20 -8.80 4.27
N GLN A 275 -34.69 -7.59 4.04
CA GLN A 275 -34.49 -6.59 5.09
C GLN A 275 -35.77 -5.81 5.44
N GLY A 276 -36.87 -6.00 4.71
CA GLY A 276 -38.11 -5.26 4.93
C GLY A 276 -38.04 -3.78 4.55
N VAL A 277 -37.11 -3.40 3.68
CA VAL A 277 -36.94 -2.00 3.21
C VAL A 277 -37.41 -1.80 1.76
N ALA A 278 -37.88 -2.86 1.11
CA ALA A 278 -38.53 -2.79 -0.19
C ALA A 278 -39.99 -2.33 -0.07
N GLU A 279 -40.50 -1.68 -1.11
CA GLU A 279 -41.90 -1.30 -1.18
C GLU A 279 -42.84 -2.52 -1.12
N PRO A 280 -44.05 -2.38 -0.54
CA PRO A 280 -45.04 -3.44 -0.53
C PRO A 280 -45.35 -3.95 -1.95
N GLY A 281 -45.33 -5.27 -2.14
CA GLY A 281 -45.66 -5.91 -3.43
C GLY A 281 -44.47 -6.14 -4.36
N VAL A 282 -43.28 -5.58 -4.08
CA VAL A 282 -42.08 -5.86 -4.87
C VAL A 282 -41.71 -7.34 -4.77
N ARG A 283 -41.58 -8.00 -5.92
CA ARG A 283 -41.15 -9.40 -6.07
C ARG A 283 -40.21 -9.52 -7.25
N ILE A 284 -39.32 -10.51 -7.20
CA ILE A 284 -38.48 -10.86 -8.35
C ILE A 284 -39.27 -11.75 -9.32
N SER A 285 -39.09 -11.56 -10.62
CA SER A 285 -39.72 -12.39 -11.65
C SER A 285 -39.04 -13.76 -11.81
N GLU A 286 -39.69 -14.70 -12.50
CA GLU A 286 -39.05 -15.99 -12.83
C GLU A 286 -37.85 -15.84 -13.77
N GLU A 287 -37.88 -14.86 -14.68
CA GLU A 287 -36.74 -14.53 -15.54
C GLU A 287 -35.54 -13.99 -14.74
N GLU A 288 -35.82 -13.14 -13.74
CA GLU A 288 -34.80 -12.62 -12.84
C GLU A 288 -34.18 -13.73 -11.98
N LYS A 289 -34.99 -14.67 -11.47
CA LYS A 289 -34.49 -15.86 -10.78
C LYS A 289 -33.60 -16.71 -11.68
N ALA A 290 -34.06 -17.04 -12.89
CA ALA A 290 -33.28 -17.82 -13.86
C ALA A 290 -31.95 -17.13 -14.22
N SER A 291 -31.93 -15.79 -14.28
CA SER A 291 -30.70 -15.03 -14.50
C SER A 291 -29.67 -15.17 -13.38
N VAL A 292 -30.14 -15.20 -12.12
CA VAL A 292 -29.29 -15.43 -10.94
C VAL A 292 -28.80 -16.88 -10.94
N ASP A 293 -29.68 -17.86 -11.16
CA ASP A 293 -29.31 -19.28 -11.19
C ASP A 293 -28.27 -19.58 -12.27
N GLY A 294 -28.47 -19.08 -13.49
CA GLY A 294 -27.51 -19.24 -14.57
C GLY A 294 -26.14 -18.63 -14.24
N TRP A 295 -26.11 -17.49 -13.54
CA TRP A 295 -24.86 -16.88 -13.09
C TRP A 295 -24.18 -17.68 -11.96
N ILE A 296 -24.94 -18.29 -11.06
CA ILE A 296 -24.39 -19.19 -10.04
C ILE A 296 -23.74 -20.41 -10.72
N THR A 297 -24.45 -21.06 -11.64
CA THR A 297 -23.97 -22.25 -12.35
C THR A 297 -22.68 -21.96 -13.13
N GLU A 298 -22.63 -20.84 -13.87
CA GLU A 298 -21.44 -20.41 -14.62
C GLU A 298 -20.17 -20.27 -13.74
N HIS A 299 -20.33 -19.93 -12.46
CA HIS A 299 -19.22 -19.72 -11.53
C HIS A 299 -18.93 -20.90 -10.61
N ALA A 300 -19.81 -21.91 -10.60
CA ALA A 300 -19.63 -23.14 -9.84
C ALA A 300 -18.79 -24.19 -10.60
N GLU A 301 -18.84 -24.15 -11.93
CA GLU A 301 -18.07 -24.99 -12.87
C GLU A 301 -16.65 -24.46 -13.13
#